data_AF-A0A0J5SWP4-F1
#
_entry.id   AF-A0A0J5SWP4-F1
#
_cell.length_a   1.000
_cell.length_b   1.000
_cell.length_c   1.000
_cell.angle_alpha   90.00
_cell.angle_beta   90.00
_cell.angle_gamma   90.00
#
_symmetry.space_group_name_H-M   'P 1'
#
loop_
_entity.id
_entity.type
_entity.pdbx_description
1 polymer ?
#
loop_
_entity_poly.entity_id
_entity_poly.type
_entity_poly.pdbx_seq_one_letter_code
_entity_poly.pdbx_strand_id
1 'polypeptide(L)'
;MKEEFSFRFQVKKVEEAYDGNESRHVHVLAKVFDQEKELIHEGMYRVKFNEIGIFPFPADIAGQVQSKALQRLLMVELKRYIKPQRKFLTPGEYKPVW
;
A
#
# COMPACT_ATOMS: atom_id res chain seq x y z
N MET A 1 -1.27 21.30 7.22
CA MET A 1 -2.48 20.69 6.64
C MET A 1 -3.08 19.80 7.71
N LYS A 2 -4.33 20.02 8.12
CA LYS A 2 -5.07 18.97 8.84
C LYS A 2 -5.16 17.78 7.87
N GLU A 3 -4.71 16.61 8.29
CA GLU A 3 -4.83 15.41 7.48
C GLU A 3 -6.32 15.08 7.37
N GLU A 4 -6.92 15.33 6.21
CA GLU A 4 -8.35 15.04 5.93
C GLU A 4 -8.67 13.54 6.01
N PHE A 5 -7.64 12.70 5.91
CA PHE A 5 -7.76 11.26 5.93
C PHE A 5 -6.69 10.65 6.83
N SER A 6 -7.06 9.57 7.53
CA SER A 6 -6.10 8.69 8.20
C SER A 6 -6.04 7.33 7.51
N PHE A 7 -4.83 6.75 7.46
CA PHE A 7 -4.57 5.50 6.75
C PHE A 7 -4.13 4.43 7.73
N ARG A 8 -4.72 3.24 7.63
CA ARG A 8 -4.23 2.03 8.30
C ARG A 8 -3.86 1.00 7.25
N PHE A 9 -2.61 0.53 7.33
CA PHE A 9 -2.06 -0.41 6.37
C PHE A 9 -1.69 -1.72 7.05
N GLN A 10 -1.84 -2.80 6.30
CA GLN A 10 -1.39 -4.11 6.73
C GLN A 10 -0.88 -4.89 5.53
N VAL A 11 0.38 -5.36 5.62
CA VAL A 11 0.91 -6.36 4.69
C VAL A 11 0.15 -7.67 4.90
N LYS A 12 -0.39 -8.21 3.80
CA LYS A 12 -1.08 -9.50 3.78
C LYS A 12 -0.23 -10.59 3.16
N LYS A 13 0.45 -10.26 2.06
CA LYS A 13 1.25 -11.22 1.30
C LYS A 13 2.44 -10.53 0.66
N VAL A 14 3.54 -11.24 0.56
CA VAL A 14 4.70 -10.85 -0.24
C VAL A 14 4.99 -11.97 -1.23
N GLU A 15 5.16 -11.62 -2.50
CA GLU A 15 5.50 -12.54 -3.58
C GLU A 15 6.76 -12.05 -4.31
N GLU A 16 7.50 -12.98 -4.90
CA GLU A 16 8.53 -12.66 -5.89
C GLU A 16 7.84 -12.07 -7.14
N ALA A 17 8.39 -10.99 -7.71
CA ALA A 17 7.83 -10.37 -8.91
C ALA A 17 8.29 -11.05 -10.21
N TYR A 18 9.35 -11.87 -10.15
CA TYR A 18 9.97 -12.56 -11.29
C TYR A 18 10.31 -11.64 -12.48
N ASP A 19 10.66 -10.38 -12.22
CA ASP A 19 10.92 -9.35 -13.23
C ASP A 19 12.41 -9.12 -13.53
N GLY A 20 13.27 -10.04 -13.10
CA GLY A 20 14.72 -9.98 -13.29
C GLY A 20 15.45 -8.94 -12.44
N ASN A 21 14.74 -8.15 -11.63
CA ASN A 21 15.32 -7.08 -10.79
C ASN A 21 15.24 -7.39 -9.29
N GLU A 22 15.14 -8.67 -8.91
CA GLU A 22 14.90 -9.14 -7.53
C GLU A 22 13.74 -8.40 -6.84
N SER A 23 12.74 -7.98 -7.64
CA SER A 23 11.63 -7.21 -7.10
C SER A 23 10.65 -8.10 -6.36
N ARG A 24 9.97 -7.53 -5.38
CA ARG A 24 8.89 -8.18 -4.64
C ARG A 24 7.58 -7.42 -4.82
N HIS A 25 6.48 -8.15 -4.92
CA HIS A 25 5.13 -7.62 -4.85
C HIS A 25 4.60 -7.76 -3.44
N VAL A 26 4.24 -6.64 -2.83
CA VAL A 26 3.59 -6.59 -1.51
C VAL A 26 2.12 -6.29 -1.69
N HIS A 27 1.27 -7.16 -1.16
CA HIS A 27 -0.16 -6.96 -1.09
C HIS A 27 -0.49 -6.29 0.24
N VAL A 28 -0.97 -5.05 0.16
CA VAL A 28 -1.28 -4.20 1.32
C VAL A 28 -2.78 -3.99 1.38
N LEU A 29 -3.40 -4.42 2.48
CA LEU A 29 -4.74 -3.98 2.84
C LEU A 29 -4.64 -2.55 3.36
N ALA A 30 -5.34 -1.62 2.72
CA ALA A 30 -5.44 -0.25 3.18
C ALA A 30 -6.87 0.06 3.61
N LYS A 31 -7.02 0.65 4.79
CA LYS A 31 -8.25 1.25 5.29
C LYS A 31 -8.04 2.75 5.40
N VAL A 32 -8.95 3.52 4.81
CA VAL A 32 -8.94 4.98 4.85
C VAL A 32 -10.12 5.44 5.68
N PHE A 33 -9.85 6.31 6.63
CA PHE A 33 -10.86 6.93 7.46
C PHE A 33 -10.86 8.43 7.27
N ASP A 34 -12.02 9.06 7.39
CA ASP A 34 -12.14 10.52 7.38
C ASP A 34 -11.81 11.13 8.77
N GLN A 35 -12.11 12.42 8.93
CA GLN A 35 -11.88 13.15 10.17
C GLN A 35 -12.77 12.70 11.33
N GLU A 36 -13.94 12.12 11.02
CA GLU A 36 -14.89 11.58 11.99
C GLU A 36 -14.54 10.14 12.40
N LYS A 37 -13.47 9.58 11.80
CA LYS A 37 -12.99 8.20 11.94
C LYS A 37 -13.97 7.19 11.32
N GLU A 38 -14.80 7.62 10.38
CA GLU A 38 -15.63 6.70 9.61
C GLU A 38 -14.80 6.05 8.50
N LEU A 39 -15.01 4.75 8.28
CA LEU A 39 -14.33 4.01 7.22
C LEU A 39 -14.95 4.40 5.88
N ILE A 40 -14.24 5.20 5.09
CA ILE A 40 -14.71 5.67 3.79
C ILE A 40 -14.22 4.80 2.62
N HIS A 41 -13.14 4.04 2.83
CA HIS A 41 -12.56 3.20 1.80
C HIS A 41 -11.75 2.04 2.39
N GLU A 42 -11.93 0.85 1.83
CA GLU A 42 -11.09 -0.31 2.09
C GLU A 42 -10.70 -0.98 0.77
N GLY A 43 -9.43 -1.32 0.60
CA GLY A 43 -8.96 -1.94 -0.64
C GLY A 43 -7.64 -2.69 -0.49
N MET A 44 -7.40 -3.61 -1.42
CA MET A 44 -6.14 -4.35 -1.53
C MET A 44 -5.29 -3.74 -2.65
N TYR A 45 -4.04 -3.42 -2.33
CA TYR A 45 -3.14 -2.74 -3.25
C TYR A 45 -1.82 -3.48 -3.38
N ARG A 46 -1.37 -3.65 -4.62
CA ARG A 46 -0.01 -4.10 -4.87
C ARG A 46 0.96 -2.93 -4.80
N VAL A 47 2.11 -3.19 -4.19
CA VAL A 47 3.27 -2.30 -4.19
C VAL A 47 4.48 -3.13 -4.59
N LYS A 48 5.13 -2.77 -5.70
CA LYS A 48 6.42 -3.36 -6.07
C LYS A 48 7.53 -2.65 -5.33
N PHE A 49 8.52 -3.37 -4.83
CA PHE A 49 9.78 -2.76 -4.40
C PHE A 49 10.98 -3.59 -4.82
N ASN A 50 12.11 -2.91 -4.98
CA ASN A 50 13.43 -3.49 -5.19
C ASN A 50 14.48 -2.53 -4.59
N GLU A 51 15.76 -2.71 -4.94
CA GLU A 51 16.84 -1.84 -4.49
C GLU A 51 16.65 -0.38 -4.92
N ILE A 52 16.21 -0.18 -6.17
CA ILE A 52 16.05 1.13 -6.82
C ILE A 52 14.92 1.93 -6.15
N GLY A 53 13.79 1.29 -5.86
CA GLY A 53 12.62 2.04 -5.41
C GLY A 53 11.43 1.23 -4.93
N ILE A 54 10.34 1.98 -4.71
CA ILE A 54 9.05 1.49 -4.23
C ILE A 54 7.99 2.12 -5.14
N PHE A 55 7.19 1.26 -5.74
CA PHE A 55 6.31 1.56 -6.86
C PHE A 55 4.92 0.96 -6.57
N PRO A 56 4.01 1.74 -5.96
CA PRO A 56 2.59 1.38 -5.91
C PRO A 56 2.03 1.20 -7.32
N PHE A 57 1.12 0.25 -7.52
CA PHE A 57 0.49 0.01 -8.83
C PHE A 57 -0.66 1.00 -9.05
N PRO A 58 -0.54 1.98 -9.99
CA PRO A 58 -1.57 3.01 -10.15
C PRO A 58 -2.90 2.44 -10.64
N ALA A 59 -2.87 1.35 -11.42
CA ALA A 59 -4.07 0.67 -11.91
C ALA A 59 -4.92 0.10 -10.77
N ASP A 60 -4.29 -0.52 -9.76
CA ASP A 60 -4.99 -1.06 -8.58
C ASP A 60 -5.71 0.06 -7.82
N ILE A 61 -5.06 1.22 -7.72
CA ILE A 61 -5.58 2.41 -7.02
C ILE A 61 -6.72 3.06 -7.80
N ALA A 62 -6.52 3.31 -9.10
CA ALA A 62 -7.52 3.92 -9.96
C ALA A 62 -8.77 3.05 -10.15
N GLY A 63 -8.63 1.72 -10.09
CA GLY A 63 -9.75 0.78 -10.17
C GLY A 63 -10.64 0.74 -8.92
N GLN A 64 -10.14 1.22 -7.77
CA GLN A 64 -10.84 1.13 -6.48
C GLN A 64 -11.19 2.50 -5.88
N VAL A 65 -10.46 3.55 -6.22
CA VAL A 65 -10.61 4.88 -5.62
C VAL A 65 -11.04 5.87 -6.71
N GLN A 66 -12.21 6.50 -6.55
CA GLN A 66 -12.72 7.45 -7.57
C GLN A 66 -12.07 8.84 -7.47
N SER A 67 -11.79 9.31 -6.26
CA SER A 67 -11.22 10.65 -6.05
C SER A 67 -9.75 10.69 -6.45
N LYS A 68 -9.41 11.51 -7.46
CA LYS A 68 -8.01 11.72 -7.89
C LYS A 68 -7.11 12.26 -6.78
N ALA A 69 -7.65 13.06 -5.86
CA ALA A 69 -6.91 13.56 -4.70
C ALA A 69 -6.53 12.39 -3.76
N LEU A 70 -7.51 11.53 -3.45
CA LEU A 70 -7.28 10.36 -2.61
C LEU A 70 -6.36 9.33 -3.27
N GLN A 71 -6.47 9.11 -4.59
CA GLN A 71 -5.54 8.27 -5.35
C GLN A 71 -4.09 8.72 -5.16
N ARG A 72 -3.83 10.04 -5.31
CA ARG A 72 -2.49 10.63 -5.15
C ARG A 72 -1.98 10.46 -3.73
N LEU A 73 -2.82 10.73 -2.74
CA LEU A 73 -2.46 10.62 -1.33
C LEU A 73 -2.14 9.16 -0.96
N LEU A 74 -2.99 8.21 -1.37
CA LEU A 74 -2.81 6.79 -1.13
C LEU A 74 -1.51 6.25 -1.74
N MET A 75 -1.13 6.69 -2.96
CA MET A 75 0.17 6.34 -3.55
C MET A 75 1.35 6.78 -2.69
N VAL A 76 1.30 8.01 -2.17
CA VAL A 76 2.36 8.56 -1.30
C VAL A 76 2.44 7.78 0.01
N GLU A 77 1.28 7.51 0.63
CA GLU A 77 1.21 6.83 1.92
C GLU A 77 1.61 5.35 1.83
N LEU A 78 1.21 4.63 0.77
CA LEU A 78 1.69 3.25 0.52
C LEU A 78 3.22 3.21 0.42
N LYS A 79 3.82 4.17 -0.28
CA LYS A 79 5.28 4.27 -0.39
C LYS A 79 5.93 4.54 0.97
N ARG A 80 5.37 5.44 1.77
CA ARG A 80 5.85 5.75 3.14
C ARG A 80 5.75 4.55 4.06
N TYR A 81 4.65 3.79 3.98
CA TYR A 81 4.42 2.59 4.77
C TYR A 81 5.41 1.46 4.45
N ILE A 82 5.69 1.18 3.17
CA ILE A 82 6.61 0.11 2.78
C ILE A 82 8.07 0.46 3.04
N LYS A 83 8.47 1.73 2.88
CA LYS A 83 9.87 2.16 2.93
C LYS A 83 10.68 1.70 4.15
N PRO A 84 10.23 1.89 5.40
CA PRO A 84 11.04 1.52 6.57
C PRO A 84 11.16 0.00 6.75
N GLN A 85 10.18 -0.78 6.29
CA GLN A 85 10.08 -2.21 6.55
C GLN A 85 10.54 -3.09 5.37
N ARG A 86 10.78 -2.53 4.18
CA ARG A 86 11.08 -3.30 2.95
C ARG A 86 12.18 -4.36 3.11
N LYS A 87 13.21 -4.08 3.92
CA LYS A 87 14.32 -5.00 4.20
C LYS A 87 13.93 -6.25 4.98
N PHE A 88 12.79 -6.22 5.66
CA PHE A 88 12.26 -7.32 6.46
C PHE A 88 11.11 -8.06 5.77
N LEU A 89 10.64 -7.57 4.62
CA LEU A 89 9.53 -8.17 3.90
C LEU A 89 10.02 -9.34 3.03
N THR A 90 9.98 -10.56 3.56
CA THR A 90 10.27 -11.81 2.84
C THR A 90 9.00 -12.40 2.21
N PRO A 91 9.11 -13.18 1.11
CA PRO A 91 7.98 -13.88 0.52
C PRO A 91 7.21 -14.73 1.54
N GLY A 92 5.88 -14.71 1.44
CA GLY A 92 4.99 -15.45 2.34
C GLY A 92 3.71 -14.70 2.73
N GLU A 93 2.89 -15.37 3.52
CA GLU A 93 1.65 -14.83 4.09
C GLU A 93 1.92 -14.17 5.45
N TYR A 94 1.27 -13.03 5.71
CA TYR A 94 1.46 -12.24 6.92
C TYR A 94 0.18 -12.26 7.75
N LYS A 95 0.34 -12.55 9.05
CA LYS A 95 -0.80 -12.63 9.97
C LYS A 95 -1.47 -11.25 10.13
N PRO A 96 -2.81 -11.21 10.21
CA PRO A 96 -3.51 -10.01 10.60
C PRO A 96 -3.07 -9.60 12.02
N VAL A 97 -2.62 -8.36 12.14
CA VAL A 97 -2.41 -7.61 13.38
C VAL A 97 -3.48 -6.50 13.39
N TRP A 98 -4.62 -6.77 14.00
CA TRP A 98 -5.62 -5.76 14.36
C TRP A 98 -6.02 -5.99 15.81
#